data_AF-A0A7X0Y0K0-F1
#
_entry.id   AF-A0A7X0Y0K0-F1
#
_cell.length_a   1.000
_cell.length_b   1.000
_cell.length_c   1.000
_cell.angle_alpha   90.00
_cell.angle_beta   90.00
_cell.angle_gamma   90.00
#
_symmetry.space_group_name_H-M   'P 1'
#
loop_
_entity.id
_entity.type
_entity.pdbx_description
1 polymer ?
#
loop_
_entity_poly.entity_id
_entity_poly.type
_entity_poly.pdbx_seq_one_letter_code
_entity_poly.pdbx_strand_id
1 'polypeptide(L)'
;MIQLDTKSRFSSNGVYTTTRRQLHEDIARHFLSGAQSQGMIAIILGGGSGAGKTSVITDIIGTKGFVVVDSDAIKEHIPEYSKFMQQHISTASDLVHEESTDIAKNLLHTAIQSRLSLIYDGTFANHNKYKRLISQLQQK
;
A
#
# COMPACT_ATOMS: atom_id res chain seq x y z
N MET A 1 11.47 17.05 22.24
CA MET A 1 11.67 15.62 21.93
C MET A 1 11.25 15.44 20.49
N ILE A 2 12.14 15.00 19.60
CA ILE A 2 11.81 14.82 18.17
C ILE A 2 10.94 13.56 18.06
N GLN A 3 9.73 13.69 17.50
CA GLN A 3 8.85 12.55 17.24
C GLN A 3 9.40 11.80 16.02
N LEU A 4 9.84 10.55 16.22
CA LEU A 4 10.30 9.69 15.14
C LEU A 4 9.12 9.09 14.39
N ASP A 5 9.29 8.87 13.08
CA ASP A 5 8.36 8.09 12.27
C ASP A 5 8.35 6.61 12.71
N THR A 6 7.30 5.88 12.34
CA THR A 6 7.12 4.50 12.80
C THR A 6 8.18 3.55 12.25
N LYS A 7 8.67 3.77 11.03
CA LYS A 7 9.75 2.96 10.47
C LYS A 7 11.03 3.16 11.26
N SER A 8 11.43 4.39 11.53
CA SER A 8 12.61 4.69 12.38
C SER A 8 12.46 4.14 13.80
N ARG A 9 11.23 4.09 14.32
CA ARG A 9 10.95 3.55 15.66
C ARG A 9 11.01 2.03 15.74
N PHE A 10 10.56 1.33 14.70
CA PHE A 10 10.36 -0.12 14.72
C PHE A 10 11.30 -0.92 13.80
N SER A 11 12.26 -0.25 13.17
CA SER A 11 13.29 -0.89 12.36
C SER A 11 14.69 -0.44 12.76
N SER A 12 15.67 -1.33 12.55
CA SER A 12 17.10 -1.02 12.66
C SER A 12 17.80 -1.52 11.42
N ASN A 13 18.61 -0.68 10.78
CA ASN A 13 19.29 -1.01 9.51
C ASN A 13 18.34 -1.53 8.42
N GLY A 14 17.11 -0.98 8.35
CA GLY A 14 16.08 -1.38 7.39
C GLY A 14 15.35 -2.69 7.74
N VAL A 15 15.66 -3.32 8.87
CA VAL A 15 15.00 -4.55 9.32
C VAL A 15 14.02 -4.24 10.44
N TYR A 16 12.73 -4.48 10.20
CA TYR A 16 11.69 -4.34 11.20
C TYR A 16 11.79 -5.43 12.29
N THR A 17 11.45 -5.06 13.52
CA THR A 17 11.32 -6.03 14.63
C THR A 17 10.36 -7.17 14.25
N THR A 18 10.52 -8.35 14.86
CA THR A 18 9.66 -9.51 14.56
C THR A 18 8.18 -9.22 14.77
N THR A 19 7.82 -8.56 15.87
CA THR A 19 6.43 -8.16 16.13
C THR A 19 5.89 -7.21 15.06
N ARG A 20 6.73 -6.27 14.56
CA ARG A 20 6.30 -5.35 13.52
C ARG A 20 6.16 -6.01 12.15
N ARG A 21 7.03 -6.98 11.83
CA ARG A 21 6.87 -7.82 10.64
C ARG A 21 5.57 -8.63 10.68
N GLN A 22 5.22 -9.20 11.84
CA GLN A 22 3.93 -9.89 11.98
C GLN A 22 2.76 -8.94 11.74
N LEU A 23 2.80 -7.72 12.29
CA LEU A 23 1.80 -6.70 12.01
C LEU A 23 1.70 -6.42 10.50
N HIS A 24 2.82 -6.29 9.79
CA HIS A 24 2.81 -6.06 8.34
C HIS A 24 2.14 -7.20 7.58
N GLU A 25 2.41 -8.45 7.96
CA GLU A 25 1.76 -9.63 7.40
C GLU A 25 0.26 -9.65 7.68
N ASP A 26 -0.16 -9.27 8.89
CA ASP A 26 -1.57 -9.21 9.29
C ASP A 26 -2.33 -8.16 8.47
N ILE A 27 -1.73 -6.98 8.30
CA ILE A 27 -2.26 -5.92 7.45
C ILE A 27 -2.33 -6.41 6.00
N ALA A 28 -1.26 -6.99 5.45
CA ALA A 28 -1.27 -7.49 4.08
C ALA A 28 -2.36 -8.55 3.87
N ARG A 29 -2.54 -9.48 4.81
CA ARG A 29 -3.60 -10.49 4.76
C ARG A 29 -5.00 -9.90 4.72
N HIS A 30 -5.24 -8.78 5.41
CA HIS A 30 -6.51 -8.06 5.34
C HIS A 30 -6.83 -7.64 3.89
N PHE A 31 -5.86 -7.03 3.20
CA PHE A 31 -6.02 -6.56 1.82
C PHE A 31 -6.03 -7.66 0.76
N LEU A 32 -5.44 -8.83 1.06
CA LEU A 32 -5.48 -9.99 0.16
C LEU A 32 -6.83 -10.73 0.18
N SER A 33 -7.66 -10.49 1.19
CA SER A 33 -8.90 -11.23 1.37
C SER A 33 -9.91 -10.95 0.25
N GLY A 34 -10.53 -12.01 -0.30
CA GLY A 34 -11.56 -11.90 -1.33
C GLY A 34 -11.06 -11.61 -2.76
N ALA A 35 -9.75 -11.58 -2.98
CA ALA A 35 -9.18 -11.40 -4.32
C ALA A 35 -9.33 -12.65 -5.20
N GLN A 36 -9.53 -12.43 -6.50
CA GLN A 36 -9.65 -13.49 -7.52
C GLN A 36 -8.30 -13.75 -8.20
N SER A 37 -8.03 -15.02 -8.53
CA SER A 37 -6.78 -15.44 -9.18
C SER A 37 -6.92 -15.84 -10.64
N GLN A 38 -8.15 -16.14 -11.10
CA GLN A 38 -8.37 -16.63 -12.46
C GLN A 38 -8.46 -15.48 -13.46
N GLY A 39 -7.54 -15.45 -14.43
CA GLY A 39 -7.50 -14.40 -15.45
C GLY A 39 -7.11 -13.03 -14.89
N MET A 40 -5.99 -12.97 -14.16
CA MET A 40 -5.49 -11.78 -13.45
C MET A 40 -5.66 -10.49 -14.26
N ILE A 41 -6.41 -9.54 -13.69
CA ILE A 41 -6.55 -8.18 -14.20
C ILE A 41 -5.75 -7.25 -13.29
N ALA A 42 -4.83 -6.47 -13.88
CA ALA A 42 -4.10 -5.43 -13.17
C ALA A 42 -4.54 -4.05 -13.67
N ILE A 43 -5.12 -3.26 -12.78
CA ILE A 43 -5.47 -1.87 -13.04
C ILE A 43 -4.46 -0.99 -12.32
N ILE A 44 -3.85 -0.06 -13.04
CA ILE A 44 -2.86 0.85 -12.49
C ILE A 44 -3.35 2.27 -12.68
N LEU A 45 -3.56 2.99 -11.58
CA LEU A 45 -4.01 4.37 -11.61
C LEU A 45 -2.83 5.31 -11.45
N GLY A 46 -2.90 6.43 -12.18
CA GLY A 46 -1.89 7.47 -12.19
C GLY A 46 -2.50 8.84 -12.03
N GLY A 47 -2.00 9.59 -11.06
CA GLY A 47 -2.42 10.97 -10.83
C GLY A 47 -1.93 11.49 -9.49
N GLY A 48 -1.76 12.82 -9.39
CA GLY A 48 -1.39 13.48 -8.14
C GLY A 48 -2.43 13.30 -7.03
N SER A 49 -2.10 13.79 -5.82
CA SER A 49 -3.08 13.91 -4.74
C SER A 49 -4.24 14.80 -5.20
N GLY A 50 -5.47 14.44 -4.83
CA GLY A 50 -6.68 15.19 -5.22
C GLY A 50 -7.16 14.96 -6.67
N ALA A 51 -6.51 14.10 -7.46
CA ALA A 51 -6.91 13.84 -8.86
C ALA A 51 -8.18 12.97 -9.03
N GLY A 52 -8.86 12.59 -7.93
CA GLY A 52 -10.10 11.80 -7.99
C GLY A 52 -9.93 10.30 -8.21
N LYS A 53 -8.73 9.74 -8.03
CA LYS A 53 -8.44 8.31 -8.23
C LYS A 53 -9.34 7.40 -7.38
N THR A 54 -9.54 7.77 -6.11
CA THR A 54 -10.43 7.05 -5.20
C THR A 54 -11.85 6.95 -5.76
N SER A 55 -12.41 8.04 -6.28
CA SER A 55 -13.74 8.04 -6.91
C SER A 55 -13.80 7.12 -8.14
N VAL A 56 -12.74 7.07 -8.95
CA VAL A 56 -12.67 6.11 -10.07
C VAL A 56 -12.68 4.67 -9.57
N ILE A 57 -11.96 4.36 -8.49
CA ILE A 57 -11.95 3.03 -7.89
C ILE A 57 -13.33 2.68 -7.34
N THR A 58 -13.95 3.56 -6.56
CA THR A 58 -15.19 3.25 -5.84
C THR A 58 -16.41 3.28 -6.73
N ASP A 59 -16.51 4.26 -7.63
CA ASP A 59 -17.76 4.59 -8.32
C ASP A 59 -17.83 3.97 -9.73
N ILE A 60 -16.68 3.63 -10.32
CA ILE A 60 -16.60 3.13 -11.70
C ILE A 60 -16.11 1.68 -11.76
N ILE A 61 -14.98 1.39 -11.12
CA ILE A 61 -14.32 0.08 -11.24
C ILE A 61 -14.91 -0.93 -10.26
N GLY A 62 -15.11 -0.51 -9.01
CA GLY A 62 -15.39 -1.39 -7.88
C GLY A 62 -14.15 -2.15 -7.41
N THR A 63 -14.15 -2.57 -6.15
CA THR A 63 -13.00 -3.24 -5.51
C THR A 63 -13.18 -4.74 -5.36
N LYS A 64 -14.38 -5.27 -5.65
CA LYS A 64 -14.72 -6.67 -5.43
C LYS A 64 -13.86 -7.57 -6.32
N GLY A 65 -13.15 -8.52 -5.70
CA GLY A 65 -12.28 -9.46 -6.41
C GLY A 65 -10.88 -8.92 -6.69
N PHE A 66 -10.57 -7.68 -6.29
CA PHE A 66 -9.26 -7.07 -6.46
C PHE A 66 -8.53 -6.86 -5.13
N VAL A 67 -7.21 -7.07 -5.14
CA VAL A 67 -6.32 -6.52 -4.11
C VAL A 67 -6.13 -5.04 -4.39
N VAL A 68 -6.69 -4.17 -3.55
CA VAL A 68 -6.46 -2.73 -3.66
C VAL A 68 -5.18 -2.38 -2.92
N VAL A 69 -4.16 -1.99 -3.67
CA VAL A 69 -2.85 -1.57 -3.14
C VAL A 69 -2.83 -0.04 -3.12
N ASP A 70 -3.16 0.51 -1.96
CA ASP A 70 -3.14 1.94 -1.67
C ASP A 70 -2.40 2.19 -0.35
N SER A 71 -1.32 2.99 -0.42
CA SER A 71 -0.53 3.34 0.75
C SER A 71 -1.29 4.20 1.75
N ASP A 72 -2.29 4.98 1.32
CA ASP A 72 -3.10 5.81 2.23
C ASP A 72 -4.09 4.96 3.01
N ALA A 73 -4.83 4.06 2.35
CA ALA A 73 -5.67 3.07 3.04
C ALA A 73 -4.87 2.24 4.06
N ILE A 74 -3.64 1.82 3.72
CA ILE A 74 -2.79 1.05 4.63
C ILE A 74 -2.42 1.83 5.91
N LYS A 75 -2.31 3.17 5.86
CA LYS A 75 -2.00 3.99 7.06
C LYS A 75 -3.05 3.81 8.15
N GLU A 76 -4.32 3.65 7.77
CA GLU A 76 -5.43 3.45 8.70
C GLU A 76 -5.32 2.16 9.52
N HIS A 77 -4.55 1.18 9.02
CA HIS A 77 -4.28 -0.08 9.72
C HIS A 77 -3.00 -0.05 10.56
N ILE A 78 -2.22 1.04 10.53
CA ILE A 78 -1.06 1.21 11.39
C ILE A 78 -1.54 1.71 12.76
N PRO A 79 -1.32 0.97 13.88
CA PRO A 79 -1.91 1.30 15.18
C PRO A 79 -1.61 2.71 15.67
N GLU A 80 -0.40 3.21 15.40
CA GLU A 80 0.05 4.54 15.82
C GLU A 80 -0.66 5.68 15.06
N TYR A 81 -1.22 5.42 13.88
CA TYR A 81 -1.79 6.46 13.01
C TYR A 81 -2.96 7.18 13.69
N SER A 82 -3.89 6.44 14.30
CA SER A 82 -5.03 7.00 15.03
C SER A 82 -4.59 7.95 16.15
N LYS A 83 -3.52 7.58 16.87
CA LYS A 83 -2.93 8.41 17.94
C LYS A 83 -2.26 9.65 17.37
N PHE A 84 -1.52 9.53 16.27
CA PHE A 84 -0.90 10.69 15.63
C PHE A 84 -1.93 11.67 15.09
N MET A 85 -3.03 11.17 14.52
CA MET A 85 -4.15 12.00 14.07
C MET A 85 -4.77 12.82 15.22
N GLN A 86 -4.86 12.27 16.43
CA GLN A 86 -5.38 13.00 17.60
C GLN A 86 -4.40 14.08 18.10
N GLN A 87 -3.09 13.88 17.90
CA GLN A 87 -2.06 14.81 18.36
C GLN A 87 -1.86 15.95 17.36
N HIS A 88 -1.53 15.60 16.12
CA HIS A 88 -1.19 16.54 15.05
C HIS A 88 -1.64 15.97 13.69
N ILE A 89 -2.87 16.28 13.30
CA ILE A 89 -3.48 15.83 12.03
C ILE A 89 -2.57 16.09 10.83
N SER A 90 -1.91 17.25 10.78
CA SER A 90 -1.09 17.67 9.64
C SER A 90 0.16 16.83 9.41
N THR A 91 0.72 16.21 10.46
CA THR A 91 1.98 15.42 10.36
C THR A 91 1.78 13.93 10.55
N ALA A 92 0.58 13.50 10.97
CA ALA A 92 0.27 12.10 11.23
C ALA A 92 0.54 11.19 10.01
N SER A 93 0.19 11.66 8.82
CA SER A 93 0.39 10.94 7.54
C SER A 93 1.87 10.71 7.24
N ASP A 94 2.71 11.72 7.49
CA ASP A 94 4.15 11.64 7.24
C ASP A 94 4.84 10.66 8.19
N LEU A 95 4.39 10.61 9.44
CA LEU A 95 4.97 9.72 10.47
C LEU A 95 4.76 8.23 10.21
N VAL A 96 3.82 7.86 9.34
CA VAL A 96 3.55 6.47 8.95
C VAL A 96 3.81 6.20 7.46
N HIS A 97 4.17 7.22 6.69
CA HIS A 97 4.23 7.16 5.22
C HIS A 97 5.23 6.12 4.70
N GLU A 98 6.43 6.10 5.28
CA GLU A 98 7.48 5.18 4.86
C GLU A 98 7.12 3.72 5.15
N GLU A 99 6.54 3.47 6.32
CA GLU A 99 6.10 2.13 6.70
C GLU A 99 4.91 1.66 5.84
N SER A 100 3.92 2.51 5.62
CA SER A 100 2.78 2.16 4.76
C SER A 100 3.21 1.89 3.32
N THR A 101 4.22 2.63 2.84
CA THR A 101 4.85 2.39 1.53
C THR A 101 5.57 1.04 1.47
N ASP A 102 6.25 0.62 2.52
CA ASP A 102 6.91 -0.69 2.59
C ASP A 102 5.89 -1.83 2.60
N ILE A 103 4.81 -1.71 3.39
CA ILE A 103 3.70 -2.67 3.41
C ILE A 103 3.04 -2.74 2.03
N ALA A 104 2.77 -1.61 1.38
CA ALA A 104 2.17 -1.56 0.05
C ALA A 104 3.03 -2.27 -1.01
N LYS A 105 4.36 -2.10 -0.96
CA LYS A 105 5.30 -2.82 -1.85
C LYS A 105 5.25 -4.33 -1.63
N ASN A 106 5.23 -4.78 -0.37
CA ASN A 106 5.14 -6.20 -0.03
C ASN A 106 3.80 -6.80 -0.45
N LEU A 107 2.70 -6.08 -0.24
CA LEU A 107 1.36 -6.45 -0.70
C LEU A 107 1.31 -6.59 -2.22
N LEU A 108 1.81 -5.59 -2.95
CA LEU A 108 1.90 -5.61 -4.42
C LEU A 108 2.70 -6.82 -4.91
N HIS A 109 3.88 -7.06 -4.32
CA HIS A 109 4.71 -8.20 -4.66
C HIS A 109 3.94 -9.52 -4.45
N THR A 110 3.28 -9.67 -3.30
CA THR A 110 2.52 -10.87 -2.95
C THR A 110 1.35 -11.10 -3.90
N ALA A 111 0.62 -10.05 -4.26
CA ALA A 111 -0.49 -10.12 -5.22
C ALA A 111 0.00 -10.57 -6.61
N ILE A 112 1.11 -10.02 -7.09
CA ILE A 112 1.72 -10.40 -8.38
C ILE A 112 2.19 -11.86 -8.35
N GLN A 113 2.89 -12.29 -7.29
CA GLN A 113 3.35 -13.68 -7.18
C GLN A 113 2.19 -14.67 -7.13
N SER A 114 1.11 -14.30 -6.45
CA SER A 114 -0.08 -15.13 -6.27
C SER A 114 -1.10 -15.04 -7.42
N ARG A 115 -0.79 -14.27 -8.48
CA ARG A 115 -1.68 -14.04 -9.65
C ARG A 115 -3.03 -13.45 -9.30
N LEU A 116 -3.09 -12.63 -8.27
CA LEU A 116 -4.33 -12.00 -7.84
C LEU A 116 -4.61 -10.77 -8.69
N SER A 117 -5.86 -10.61 -9.13
CA SER A 117 -6.32 -9.35 -9.71
C SER A 117 -6.07 -8.22 -8.73
N LEU A 118 -5.54 -7.09 -9.21
CA LEU A 118 -5.11 -5.98 -8.36
C LEU A 118 -5.44 -4.61 -8.95
N ILE A 119 -5.63 -3.65 -8.06
CA ILE A 119 -5.69 -2.22 -8.37
C ILE A 119 -4.50 -1.58 -7.66
N TYR A 120 -3.57 -1.00 -8.40
CA TYR A 120 -2.44 -0.26 -7.85
C TYR A 120 -2.68 1.24 -7.94
N ASP A 121 -2.92 1.88 -6.79
CA ASP A 121 -2.99 3.34 -6.71
C ASP A 121 -1.56 3.92 -6.59
N GLY A 122 -1.16 4.73 -7.56
CA GLY A 122 0.03 5.53 -7.43
C GLY A 122 0.03 6.79 -8.29
N THR A 123 1.17 7.48 -8.29
CA THR A 123 1.28 8.80 -8.92
C THR A 123 1.75 8.77 -10.37
N PHE A 124 2.22 7.63 -10.87
CA PHE A 124 2.89 7.50 -12.19
C PHE A 124 4.12 8.41 -12.39
N ALA A 125 4.65 9.01 -11.32
CA ALA A 125 5.72 10.00 -11.40
C ALA A 125 7.10 9.42 -11.80
N ASN A 126 7.35 8.13 -11.59
CA ASN A 126 8.65 7.50 -11.84
C ASN A 126 8.59 6.49 -12.99
N HIS A 127 8.99 6.90 -14.18
CA HIS A 127 8.98 6.06 -15.38
C HIS A 127 9.62 4.68 -15.18
N ASN A 128 10.81 4.62 -14.59
CA ASN A 128 11.55 3.36 -14.41
C ASN A 128 10.86 2.40 -13.45
N LYS A 129 10.25 2.91 -12.38
CA LYS A 129 9.45 2.12 -11.44
C LYS A 129 8.27 1.45 -12.15
N TYR A 130 7.50 2.22 -12.92
CA TYR A 130 6.31 1.70 -13.61
C TYR A 130 6.66 0.77 -14.76
N LYS A 131 7.75 1.04 -15.51
CA LYS A 131 8.26 0.11 -16.53
C LYS A 131 8.58 -1.26 -15.94
N ARG A 132 9.24 -1.30 -14.77
CA ARG A 132 9.54 -2.55 -14.05
C ARG A 132 8.27 -3.24 -13.56
N LEU A 133 7.35 -2.50 -12.97
CA LEU A 133 6.05 -3.03 -12.51
C LEU A 133 5.27 -3.69 -13.65
N ILE A 134 5.09 -2.98 -14.77
CA ILE A 134 4.39 -3.51 -15.95
C ILE A 134 5.09 -4.75 -16.50
N SER A 135 6.42 -4.74 -16.56
CA SER A 135 7.19 -5.92 -17.00
C SER A 135 6.95 -7.12 -16.08
N GLN A 136 6.88 -6.93 -14.76
CA GLN A 136 6.59 -8.00 -13.80
C GLN A 136 5.17 -8.55 -13.95
N LEU A 137 4.20 -7.69 -14.29
CA LEU A 137 2.81 -8.08 -14.53
C LEU A 137 2.64 -8.87 -15.84
N GLN A 138 3.49 -8.64 -16.84
CA GLN A 138 3.42 -9.29 -18.15
C GLN A 138 4.24 -10.59 -18.25
N GLN A 139 5.32 -10.72 -17.49
CA GLN A 139 6.25 -11.86 -17.58
C GLN A 139 5.75 -13.15 -16.93
N LYS A 140 4.56 -13.12 -16.35
CA LYS A 140 3.93 -14.27 -15.77
C LYS A 140 2.56 -14.35 -16.42
#